data_AF-A0A158JDL3-F1
#
_entry.id   AF-A0A158JDL3-F1
#
_cell.length_a   1.000
_cell.length_b   1.000
_cell.length_c   1.000
_cell.angle_alpha   90.00
_cell.angle_beta   90.00
_cell.angle_gamma   90.00
#
_symmetry.space_group_name_H-M   'P 1'
#
loop_
_entity.id
_entity.type
_entity.pdbx_description
1 polymer ?
#
loop_
_entity_poly.entity_id
_entity_poly.type
_entity_poly.pdbx_seq_one_letter_code
_entity_poly.pdbx_strand_id
1 'polypeptide(L)' 'MENNQIGAFLCYAGRGGSAFIDRELYMPKAWTDDRVRCEAAGIPGSVEFATKPRLARSMP' A
#
# COMPACT_ATOMS: atom_id res chain seq x y z
N MET A 1 0.34 4.26 -14.03
CA MET A 1 0.08 4.20 -12.57
C MET A 1 1.27 4.69 -11.73
N GLU A 2 2.30 5.29 -12.32
CA GLU A 2 3.57 5.59 -11.63
C GLU A 2 3.63 6.97 -10.93
N ASN A 3 2.51 7.69 -10.83
CA ASN A 3 2.44 9.03 -10.20
C ASN A 3 1.35 9.16 -9.13
N ASN A 4 0.79 8.05 -8.65
CA ASN A 4 -0.36 8.08 -7.74
C ASN A 4 -0.03 7.35 -6.43
N GLN A 5 -0.62 7.83 -5.33
CA GLN A 5 -0.74 7.06 -4.09
C GLN A 5 -1.80 5.96 -4.29
N ILE A 6 -1.49 4.73 -3.88
CA ILE A 6 -2.37 3.59 -4.12
C ILE A 6 -2.70 2.93 -2.78
N GLY A 7 -3.98 2.91 -2.42
CA GLY A 7 -4.45 2.09 -1.30
C GLY A 7 -4.54 0.62 -1.70
N ALA A 8 -3.95 -0.26 -0.90
CA ALA A 8 -4.15 -1.70 -0.97
C ALA A 8 -5.08 -2.13 0.17
N PHE A 9 -6.08 -2.95 -0.13
CA PHE A 9 -7.09 -3.38 0.84
C PHE A 9 -7.11 -4.90 0.94
N LEU A 10 -7.08 -5.42 2.16
CA LEU A 10 -7.32 -6.83 2.44
C LEU A 10 -8.81 -7.04 2.67
N CYS A 11 -9.38 -7.99 1.94
CA CYS A 11 -10.80 -8.32 2.02
C CYS A 11 -10.98 -9.80 2.32
N TYR A 12 -11.75 -10.11 3.36
CA TYR A 12 -12.28 -11.45 3.57
C TYR A 12 -13.43 -11.66 2.61
N ALA A 13 -13.40 -12.73 1.82
CA ALA A 13 -14.48 -13.11 0.92
C ALA A 13 -15.07 -14.45 1.35
N GLY A 14 -16.35 -14.46 1.69
CA GLY A 14 -17.11 -15.65 2.07
C GLY A 14 -18.37 -15.80 1.24
N ARG A 15 -19.05 -16.95 1.39
CA ARG A 15 -20.29 -17.24 0.64
C ARG A 15 -21.41 -16.22 0.84
N GLY A 16 -21.44 -15.54 2.00
CA GLY A 16 -22.46 -14.57 2.36
C GLY A 16 -22.08 -13.11 2.12
N GLY A 17 -20.87 -12.84 1.61
CA GLY A 17 -20.41 -11.48 1.36
C GLY A 17 -18.93 -11.28 1.64
N SER A 18 -18.53 -10.02 1.64
CA SER A 18 -17.14 -9.60 1.74
C SER A 18 -17.00 -8.51 2.80
N ALA A 19 -15.91 -8.56 3.57
CA ALA A 19 -15.59 -7.57 4.59
C ALA A 19 -14.16 -7.08 4.43
N PHE A 20 -13.96 -5.75 4.51
CA PHE A 20 -12.62 -5.18 4.59
C PHE A 20 -12.02 -5.51 5.96
N ILE A 21 -10.87 -6.16 5.96
CA ILE A 21 -10.12 -6.52 7.16
C ILE A 21 -9.10 -5.43 7.47
N ASP A 22 -8.35 -5.02 6.45
CA ASP A 22 -7.23 -4.09 6.63
C ASP A 22 -6.94 -3.26 5.39
N ARG A 23 -6.10 -2.23 5.54
CA ARG A 23 -5.65 -1.32 4.49
C ARG A 23 -4.21 -0.88 4.72
N GLU A 24 -3.45 -0.80 3.63
CA GLU A 24 -2.09 -0.23 3.64
C GLU A 24 -1.84 0.66 2.43
N LEU A 25 -0.87 1.55 2.55
CA LEU A 25 -0.37 2.35 1.44
C LEU A 25 0.61 1.52 0.61
N TYR A 26 0.27 1.23 -0.64
CA TYR A 26 1.19 0.66 -1.61
C TYR A 26 1.90 1.78 -2.37
N MET A 27 3.24 1.75 -2.31
CA MET A 27 4.08 2.70 -3.03
C MET A 27 4.91 1.99 -4.11
N PRO A 28 4.85 2.40 -5.39
CA PRO A 28 5.75 1.88 -6.41
C PRO A 28 7.21 2.16 -6.07
N LYS A 29 8.12 1.26 -6.46
CA LYS A 29 9.56 1.41 -6.16
C LYS A 29 10.14 2.76 -6.61
N ALA A 30 9.76 3.23 -7.80
CA ALA A 30 10.21 4.52 -8.33
C ALA A 30 9.84 5.73 -7.45
N TRP A 31 8.83 5.61 -6.58
CA TRP A 31 8.51 6.64 -5.58
C TRP A 31 9.36 6.48 -4.33
N THR A 32 9.50 5.27 -3.80
CA THR A 32 10.31 5.04 -2.58
C THR A 32 11.79 5.34 -2.80
N ASP A 33 12.26 5.25 -4.05
CA ASP A 33 13.61 5.63 -4.47
C ASP A 33 13.79 7.16 -4.57
N ASP A 34 12.71 7.95 -4.59
CA ASP A 34 12.71 9.42 -4.59
C ASP A 34 12.04 9.95 -3.31
N ARG A 35 12.86 10.12 -2.27
CA ARG A 35 12.35 10.48 -0.95
C ARG A 35 11.83 11.92 -0.87
N VAL A 36 12.44 12.85 -1.61
CA VAL A 36 12.00 14.25 -1.68
C VAL A 36 10.58 14.31 -2.24
N ARG A 37 10.31 13.54 -3.30
CA ARG A 37 8.96 13.44 -3.87
C ARG A 37 7.97 12.79 -2.90
N CYS A 38 8.38 11.76 -2.16
CA CYS A 38 7.53 11.14 -1.14
C CYS A 38 7.12 12.14 -0.05
N GLU A 39 8.08 12.90 0.48
CA GLU A 39 7.86 13.91 1.51
C GLU A 39 6.93 15.03 1.01
N ALA A 40 7.17 15.53 -0.21
CA ALA A 40 6.31 16.54 -0.83
C ALA A 40 4.86 16.05 -1.02
N ALA A 41 4.65 14.74 -1.17
CA ALA A 41 3.33 14.12 -1.25
C ALA A 41 2.76 13.66 0.11
N GLY A 42 3.47 13.93 1.23
CA GLY A 42 3.04 13.55 2.57
C GLY A 42 3.14 12.05 2.89
N ILE A 43 3.98 11.31 2.16
CA ILE A 43 4.21 9.88 2.39
C ILE A 43 5.18 9.71 3.57
N PRO A 44 4.82 8.96 4.63
CA PRO A 44 5.69 8.77 5.79
C PRO A 44 7.06 8.15 5.48
N GLY A 45 8.04 8.54 6.30
CA GLY A 45 9.40 8.00 6.24
C GLY A 45 9.53 6.49 6.50
N SER A 46 8.53 5.87 7.09
CA SER A 46 8.51 4.43 7.33
C SER A 46 8.05 3.61 6.12
N VAL A 47 7.48 4.27 5.08
CA VAL A 47 6.97 3.58 3.91
C VAL A 47 8.13 3.16 3.02
N GLU A 48 8.33 1.85 2.92
CA GLU A 48 9.28 1.19 2.03
C GLU A 48 8.57 0.46 0.89
N PHE A 49 9.32 0.12 -0.16
CA PHE A 49 8.77 -0.68 -1.25
C PHE A 49 8.48 -2.11 -0.77
N ALA A 50 7.23 -2.54 -0.93
CA ALA A 50 6.82 -3.93 -0.81
C ALA A 50 5.98 -4.33 -2.01
N THR A 51 6.12 -5.57 -2.49
CA THR A 51 5.18 -6.10 -3.48
C THR A 51 3.79 -6.25 -2.86
N LYS A 52 2.73 -6.14 -3.65
CA LYS A 52 1.35 -6.30 -3.14
C LYS A 52 1.13 -7.61 -2.34
N PRO A 53 1.64 -8.78 -2.77
CA PRO A 53 1.51 -10.01 -1.97
C PRO A 53 2.28 -9.97 -0.65
N ARG A 54 3.45 -9.30 -0.61
CA ARG A 54 4.22 -9.14 0.63
C ARG A 54 3.52 -8.18 1.58
N LEU A 55 3.00 -7.07 1.07
CA LEU A 55 2.21 -6.10 1.82
C LEU A 55 0.94 -6.75 2.40
N ALA A 56 0.23 -7.57 1.62
CA ALA A 56 -0.94 -8.30 2.10
C ALA A 56 -0.61 -9.31 3.22
N ARG A 57 0.61 -9.82 3.29
CA ARG A 57 1.05 -10.75 4.36
C ARG A 57 1.49 -10.03 5.64
N SER A 58 1.79 -8.73 5.58
CA SER A 58 2.10 -7.94 6.77
C SER A 58 0.87 -7.34 7.42
N MET A 59 -0.28 -7.37 6.73
CA MET A 59 -1.57 -7.00 7.29
C MET A 59 -2.03 -8.10 8.27
N PRO A 60 -2.48 -7.74 9.50
CA PRO A 60 -3.00 -8.67 10.51
C PRO A 60 -4.18 -9.54 10.06
#